data_AF-A0A835QL20-F1
#
_entry.id   AF-A0A835QL20-F1
#
_cell.length_a   1.000
_cell.length_b   1.000
_cell.length_c   1.000
_cell.angle_alpha   90.00
_cell.angle_beta   90.00
_cell.angle_gamma   90.00
#
_symmetry.space_group_name_H-M   'P 1'
#
loop_
_entity.id
_entity.type
_entity.pdbx_description
1 polymer ?
#
loop_
_entity_poly.entity_id
_entity_poly.type
_entity_poly.pdbx_seq_one_letter_code
_entity_poly.pdbx_strand_id
1 'polypeptide(L)'
;MGNAITMRDRSKNRRPTQRGRYLSIEGIQAVQALKRAKTRGGQDSVASAIETKVRRLVKFDLMAVLRELQSQGEGLLAFQLRPMEKTTINTSFLLLLLALLTTVAAAEDDDATIARFQEYLRIDTSHPSPDYAAATRFLLAQAESLGLSAKTLEFAPGKPLVLLSWPGLRPSLPSLLLNSHTDVVPAESHKWHHPPFSAFTDSDGKIVSRGSQDMKCVGIQYLEAIRRLKAKGFSPDRSIHLSFVPDEEIGGRDGVGAFVKSNQFLELNVGVVLDEGLASPGEEYRVFYGERSPWWTVIKARGAPGHGARMYDGTAMENLVKSLEVIRRFRTSQFDLVKAGRKAEGEVVSVNMVFLNAGTPSSASRTGFVMNVQPSEAEAGLDIRVPPNADVEALERRIAEEWAPSSRNMTFEFKDKVPVYDMFGKPAITAIDSSNQWWMMLEKALKKANVKLGKPEIFPASTDARYFRQRGIPAFGFSPMANTPILLHDHNEFLNKVEYLKGIAIYESIIKEFATYSESTKDEESRAEL
;
A
#
# COMPACT_ATOMS: atom_id res chain seq x y z
N MET A 1 54.23 -52.47 42.46
CA MET A 1 54.66 -51.77 41.24
C MET A 1 53.50 -51.79 40.26
N GLY A 2 52.85 -50.65 40.08
CA GLY A 2 51.63 -50.51 39.28
C GLY A 2 51.94 -50.20 37.81
N ASN A 3 51.15 -50.79 36.91
CA ASN A 3 51.08 -50.36 35.52
C ASN A 3 49.88 -49.43 35.35
N ALA A 4 50.15 -48.13 35.28
CA ALA A 4 49.18 -47.12 34.92
C ALA A 4 48.96 -47.14 33.40
N ILE A 5 47.73 -47.47 32.96
CA ILE A 5 47.31 -47.29 31.58
C ILE A 5 46.84 -45.83 31.43
N THR A 6 47.65 -45.00 30.78
CA THR A 6 47.32 -43.61 30.46
C THR A 6 46.24 -43.56 29.37
N MET A 7 45.12 -42.92 29.68
CA MET A 7 44.09 -42.60 28.67
C MET A 7 44.64 -41.57 27.68
N ARG A 8 44.60 -41.90 26.38
CA ARG A 8 44.85 -40.93 25.30
C ARG A 8 43.78 -39.83 25.34
N ASP A 9 44.25 -38.59 25.32
CA ASP A 9 43.46 -37.39 25.13
C ASP A 9 42.53 -37.50 23.92
N ARG A 10 41.22 -37.45 24.15
CA ARG A 10 40.18 -37.51 23.11
C ARG A 10 39.85 -36.15 22.49
N SER A 11 40.55 -35.07 22.88
CA SER A 11 40.32 -33.72 22.36
C SER A 11 40.57 -33.56 20.85
N LYS A 12 41.27 -34.52 20.21
CA LYS A 12 41.70 -34.42 18.79
C LYS A 12 40.95 -35.31 17.80
N ASN A 13 39.86 -35.96 18.17
CA ASN A 13 39.06 -36.78 17.25
C ASN A 13 37.68 -36.19 16.96
N ARG A 14 37.63 -34.95 16.44
CA ARG A 14 36.44 -34.49 15.70
C ARG A 14 36.52 -35.04 14.28
N ARG A 15 35.85 -36.17 14.03
CA ARG A 15 35.55 -36.55 12.64
C ARG A 15 34.65 -35.45 12.02
N PRO A 16 34.85 -35.07 10.76
CA PRO A 16 34.00 -34.08 10.11
C PRO A 16 32.55 -34.58 10.12
N THR A 17 31.64 -33.72 10.55
CA THR A 17 30.21 -33.91 10.33
C THR A 17 29.98 -34.16 8.84
N GLN A 18 29.35 -35.29 8.51
CA GLN A 18 28.96 -35.57 7.12
C GLN A 18 28.14 -34.40 6.59
N ARG A 19 28.47 -33.95 5.37
CA ARG A 19 27.88 -32.79 4.66
C ARG A 19 26.36 -32.67 4.91
N GLY A 20 25.94 -31.49 5.36
CA GLY A 20 24.54 -31.07 5.40
C GLY A 20 23.78 -31.28 6.71
N ARG A 21 24.44 -31.71 7.80
CA ARG A 21 23.77 -31.85 9.11
C ARG A 21 24.39 -30.94 10.17
N TYR A 22 23.55 -30.16 10.84
CA TYR A 22 23.92 -29.22 11.92
C TYR A 22 24.08 -29.89 13.29
N LEU A 23 23.78 -31.19 13.42
CA LEU A 23 23.82 -31.95 14.67
C LEU A 23 24.83 -33.09 14.62
N SER A 24 25.50 -33.34 15.75
CA SER A 24 26.24 -34.57 16.01
C SER A 24 25.30 -35.79 16.08
N ILE A 25 25.88 -36.98 15.96
CA ILE A 25 25.12 -38.24 16.08
C ILE A 25 24.45 -38.32 17.45
N GLU A 26 25.17 -37.92 18.49
CA GLU A 26 24.70 -37.87 19.87
C GLU A 26 23.56 -36.84 20.04
N GLY A 27 23.68 -35.67 19.42
CA GLY A 27 22.60 -34.65 19.40
C GLY A 27 21.34 -35.15 18.70
N ILE A 28 21.47 -35.82 17.55
CA ILE A 28 20.34 -36.43 16.82
C ILE A 28 19.64 -37.48 17.70
N GLN A 29 20.40 -38.36 18.33
CA GLN A 29 19.85 -39.40 19.20
C GLN A 29 19.13 -38.81 20.42
N ALA A 30 19.64 -37.70 20.96
CA ALA A 30 19.00 -36.98 22.06
C ALA A 30 17.66 -36.36 21.64
N VAL A 31 17.59 -35.65 20.50
CA VAL A 31 16.34 -35.09 19.96
C VAL A 31 15.30 -36.20 19.74
N GLN A 32 15.70 -37.30 19.11
CA GLN A 32 14.78 -38.41 18.86
C GLN A 32 14.30 -39.11 20.14
N ALA A 33 15.16 -39.23 21.15
CA ALA A 33 14.78 -39.80 22.44
C ALA A 33 13.77 -38.91 23.19
N LEU A 34 13.98 -37.59 23.19
CA LEU A 34 13.05 -36.62 23.79
C LEU A 34 11.68 -36.65 23.11
N LYS A 35 11.64 -36.70 21.78
CA LYS A 35 10.39 -36.81 21.03
C LYS A 35 9.66 -38.11 21.33
N ARG A 36 10.37 -39.25 21.33
CA ARG A 36 9.76 -40.55 21.69
C ARG A 36 9.21 -40.57 23.11
N ALA A 37 9.93 -39.97 24.06
CA ALA A 37 9.47 -39.84 25.43
C ALA A 37 8.19 -39.02 25.51
N LYS A 38 8.16 -37.83 24.88
CA LYS A 38 6.97 -36.97 24.78
C LYS A 38 5.74 -37.69 24.21
N THR A 39 5.92 -38.55 23.21
CA THR A 39 4.81 -39.26 22.55
C THR A 39 4.36 -40.53 23.29
N ARG A 40 5.23 -41.20 24.07
CA ARG A 40 4.95 -42.55 24.63
C ARG A 40 4.89 -42.63 26.15
N GLY A 41 5.30 -41.62 26.90
CA GLY A 41 5.22 -41.64 28.36
C GLY A 41 5.10 -40.23 28.94
N GLY A 42 4.41 -40.09 30.07
CA GLY A 42 4.25 -38.80 30.75
C GLY A 42 5.58 -38.14 31.17
N GLN A 43 5.50 -37.04 31.93
CA GLN A 43 6.64 -36.22 32.36
C GLN A 43 7.86 -37.01 32.87
N ASP A 44 7.65 -38.12 33.58
CA ASP A 44 8.72 -38.97 34.11
C ASP A 44 9.59 -39.62 33.01
N SER A 45 8.98 -39.96 31.87
CA SER A 45 9.71 -40.55 30.74
C SER A 45 10.63 -39.52 30.05
N VAL A 46 10.18 -38.26 30.01
CA VAL A 46 10.95 -37.15 29.46
C VAL A 46 12.11 -36.83 30.40
N ALA A 47 11.88 -36.78 31.71
CA ALA A 47 12.94 -36.58 32.70
C ALA A 47 14.03 -37.67 32.61
N SER A 48 13.63 -38.94 32.45
CA SER A 48 14.57 -40.05 32.26
C SER A 48 15.38 -39.93 30.96
N ALA A 49 14.76 -39.50 29.86
CA ALA A 49 15.45 -39.27 28.59
C ALA A 49 16.46 -38.12 28.68
N ILE A 50 16.12 -37.04 29.40
CA ILE A 50 17.02 -35.92 29.66
C ILE A 50 18.26 -36.40 30.43
N GLU A 51 18.04 -37.14 31.51
CA GLU A 51 19.12 -37.62 32.39
C GLU A 51 20.07 -38.59 31.68
N THR A 52 19.54 -39.46 30.83
CA THR A 52 20.33 -40.52 30.19
C THR A 52 20.96 -40.12 28.86
N LYS A 53 20.32 -39.24 28.09
CA LYS A 53 20.74 -38.90 26.71
C LYS A 53 21.21 -37.46 26.55
N VAL A 54 20.64 -36.51 27.30
CA VAL A 54 20.96 -35.09 27.13
C VAL A 54 22.07 -34.65 28.07
N ARG A 55 22.10 -35.14 29.32
CA ARG A 55 23.12 -34.80 30.33
C ARG A 55 24.56 -35.11 29.91
N ARG A 56 24.74 -36.06 29.00
CA ARG A 56 26.04 -36.53 28.51
C ARG A 56 26.56 -35.74 27.29
N LEU A 57 25.77 -34.81 26.76
CA LEU A 57 26.16 -33.98 25.62
C LEU A 57 27.15 -32.90 26.04
N VAL A 58 28.16 -32.64 25.21
CA VAL A 58 29.03 -31.48 25.39
C VAL A 58 28.30 -30.19 24.99
N LYS A 59 28.73 -29.04 25.51
CA LYS A 59 28.06 -27.73 25.35
C LYS A 59 27.64 -27.42 23.91
N PHE A 60 28.50 -27.67 22.92
CA PHE A 60 28.18 -27.42 21.51
C PHE A 60 27.03 -28.31 20.99
N ASP A 61 26.98 -29.57 21.42
CA ASP A 61 25.91 -30.49 21.03
C ASP A 61 24.59 -30.13 21.69
N LEU A 62 24.62 -29.72 22.96
CA LEU A 62 23.42 -29.23 23.66
C LEU A 62 22.84 -27.99 22.98
N MET A 63 23.69 -27.05 22.57
CA MET A 63 23.27 -25.85 21.83
C MET A 63 22.68 -26.19 20.46
N ALA A 64 23.23 -27.19 19.76
CA ALA A 64 22.67 -27.65 18.49
C ALA A 64 21.30 -28.32 18.69
N VAL A 65 21.14 -29.13 19.74
CA VAL A 65 19.86 -29.76 20.11
C VAL A 65 18.80 -28.71 20.43
N LEU A 66 19.14 -27.67 21.18
CA LEU A 66 18.21 -26.58 21.50
C LEU A 66 17.76 -25.80 20.27
N ARG A 67 18.69 -25.47 19.36
CA ARG A 67 18.36 -24.79 18.10
C ARG A 67 17.47 -25.64 17.21
N GLU A 68 17.69 -26.95 17.17
CA GLU A 68 16.86 -27.86 16.37
C GLU A 68 15.45 -28.02 16.95
N LEU A 69 15.32 -28.13 18.28
CA LEU A 69 14.00 -28.16 18.92
C LEU A 69 13.25 -26.84 18.67
N GLN A 70 13.95 -25.70 18.67
CA GLN A 70 13.35 -24.40 18.38
C GLN A 70 12.93 -24.27 16.91
N SER A 71 13.77 -24.66 15.95
CA SER A 71 13.45 -24.59 14.51
C SER A 71 12.25 -25.46 14.13
N GLN A 72 11.94 -26.46 14.95
CA GLN A 72 10.84 -27.41 14.75
C GLN A 72 9.61 -27.11 15.63
N GLY A 73 9.54 -25.95 16.29
CA GLY A 73 8.38 -25.53 17.10
C GLY A 73 8.23 -26.29 18.43
N GLU A 74 9.26 -27.02 18.88
CA GLU A 74 9.25 -27.83 20.10
C GLU A 74 9.73 -27.04 21.33
N GLY A 75 9.26 -25.80 21.49
CA GLY A 75 9.72 -24.85 22.51
C GLY A 75 9.57 -25.36 23.95
N LEU A 76 8.52 -26.14 24.24
CA LEU A 76 8.28 -26.72 25.56
C LEU A 76 9.33 -27.77 25.96
N LEU A 77 9.80 -28.58 25.00
CA LEU A 77 10.87 -29.55 25.22
C LEU A 77 12.21 -28.84 25.43
N ALA A 78 12.46 -27.76 24.67
CA ALA A 78 13.65 -26.94 24.86
C ALA A 78 13.69 -26.30 26.26
N PHE A 79 12.54 -25.85 26.78
CA PHE A 79 12.42 -25.27 28.12
C PHE A 79 12.70 -26.28 29.26
N GLN A 80 12.38 -27.56 29.05
CA GLN A 80 12.62 -28.62 30.04
C GLN A 80 14.10 -29.01 30.17
N LEU A 81 14.95 -28.61 29.23
CA LEU A 81 16.40 -28.81 29.28
C LEU A 81 17.06 -27.79 30.20
N ARG A 82 16.93 -27.97 31.52
CA ARG A 82 17.69 -27.20 32.52
C ARG A 82 19.09 -27.81 32.75
N PRO A 83 20.17 -27.01 32.83
CA PRO A 83 21.40 -27.48 33.44
C PRO A 83 21.20 -27.57 34.97
N MET A 84 21.08 -28.78 35.51
CA MET A 84 21.14 -29.01 36.97
C MET A 84 22.61 -29.04 37.42
N GLU A 85 23.24 -27.87 37.50
CA GLU A 85 24.28 -27.65 38.51
C GLU A 85 23.80 -26.56 39.46
N LYS A 86 23.73 -26.91 40.74
CA LYS A 86 23.43 -26.00 41.85
C LYS A 86 24.62 -25.07 42.07
N THR A 87 24.86 -24.13 41.15
CA THR A 87 25.49 -22.84 41.43
C THR A 87 25.49 -22.01 40.16
N THR A 88 24.85 -20.85 40.23
CA THR A 88 24.87 -19.78 39.23
C THR A 88 24.03 -20.09 37.97
N ILE A 89 22.79 -19.60 37.96
CA ILE A 89 22.07 -19.32 36.71
C ILE A 89 22.96 -18.39 35.91
N ASN A 90 23.65 -18.93 34.91
CA ASN A 90 24.59 -18.17 34.09
C ASN A 90 23.80 -17.12 33.30
N THR A 91 24.22 -15.85 33.34
CA THR A 91 23.55 -14.71 32.70
C THR A 91 23.24 -14.97 31.23
N SER A 92 24.07 -15.75 30.53
CA SER A 92 23.84 -16.17 29.15
C SER A 92 22.57 -17.03 28.94
N PHE A 93 22.17 -17.84 29.92
CA PHE A 93 20.96 -18.68 29.84
C PHE A 93 19.70 -17.85 30.09
N LEU A 94 19.76 -16.88 31.03
CA LEU A 94 18.66 -15.95 31.27
C LEU A 94 18.43 -15.02 30.07
N LEU A 95 19.52 -14.54 29.44
CA LEU A 95 19.46 -13.77 28.19
C LEU A 95 18.88 -14.58 27.03
N LEU A 96 19.20 -15.88 26.94
CA LEU A 96 18.63 -16.77 25.93
C LEU A 96 17.13 -17.01 26.16
N LEU A 97 16.72 -17.23 27.40
CA LEU A 97 15.31 -17.42 27.77
C LEU A 97 14.50 -16.16 27.48
N LEU A 98 15.06 -14.99 27.82
CA LEU A 98 14.46 -13.70 27.55
C LEU A 98 14.34 -13.46 26.04
N ALA A 99 15.39 -13.77 25.26
CA ALA A 99 15.35 -13.69 23.80
C ALA A 99 14.32 -14.66 23.19
N LEU A 100 14.14 -15.85 23.77
CA LEU A 100 13.13 -16.80 23.31
C LEU A 100 11.72 -16.27 23.57
N LEU A 101 11.47 -15.77 24.79
CA LEU A 101 10.19 -15.21 25.19
C LEU A 101 9.82 -13.98 24.34
N THR A 102 10.78 -13.10 24.04
CA THR A 102 10.52 -11.94 23.16
C THR A 102 10.23 -12.37 21.73
N THR A 103 10.91 -13.40 21.20
CA THR A 103 10.61 -13.89 19.84
C THR A 103 9.24 -14.55 19.71
N VAL A 104 8.80 -15.30 20.73
CA VAL A 104 7.46 -15.92 20.74
C VAL A 104 6.38 -14.85 20.85
N ALA A 105 6.55 -13.87 21.75
CA ALA A 105 5.60 -12.76 21.87
C ALA A 105 5.53 -11.90 20.60
N ALA A 106 6.66 -11.67 19.92
CA ALA A 106 6.68 -10.96 18.65
C ALA A 106 5.98 -11.73 17.52
N ALA A 107 6.14 -13.06 17.47
CA ALA A 107 5.45 -13.89 16.49
C ALA A 107 3.93 -13.93 16.73
N GLU A 108 3.49 -14.01 17.98
CA GLU A 108 2.05 -13.93 18.34
C GLU A 108 1.44 -12.57 17.99
N ASP A 109 2.19 -11.47 18.16
CA ASP A 109 1.75 -10.12 17.77
C ASP A 109 1.66 -9.95 16.25
N ASP A 110 2.60 -10.50 15.50
CA ASP A 110 2.58 -10.51 14.04
C ASP A 110 1.37 -11.32 13.50
N ASP A 111 1.06 -12.48 14.06
CA ASP A 111 -0.10 -13.28 13.64
C ASP A 111 -1.43 -12.54 13.93
N ALA A 112 -1.55 -11.90 15.09
CA ALA A 112 -2.74 -11.10 15.42
C ALA A 112 -2.88 -9.88 14.49
N THR A 113 -1.76 -9.28 14.11
CA THR A 113 -1.69 -8.16 13.16
C THR A 113 -2.16 -8.58 11.77
N ILE A 114 -1.68 -9.71 11.26
CA ILE A 114 -2.12 -10.27 9.98
C ILE A 114 -3.61 -10.66 10.03
N ALA A 115 -4.08 -11.23 11.14
CA ALA A 115 -5.49 -11.61 11.29
C ALA A 115 -6.44 -10.43 11.15
N ARG A 116 -6.12 -9.26 11.74
CA ARG A 116 -6.92 -8.03 11.60
C ARG A 116 -6.94 -7.51 10.16
N PHE A 117 -5.80 -7.58 9.47
CA PHE A 117 -5.75 -7.23 8.05
C PHE A 117 -6.64 -8.16 7.20
N GLN A 118 -6.53 -9.47 7.41
CA GLN A 118 -7.37 -10.45 6.71
C GLN A 118 -8.85 -10.27 7.03
N GLU A 119 -9.22 -9.93 8.27
CA GLU A 119 -10.61 -9.63 8.64
C GLU A 119 -11.15 -8.46 7.82
N TYR A 120 -10.39 -7.37 7.69
CA TYR A 120 -10.81 -6.21 6.91
C TYR A 120 -10.90 -6.50 5.41
N LEU A 121 -9.99 -7.31 4.88
CA LEU A 121 -10.00 -7.77 3.49
C LEU A 121 -11.23 -8.63 3.15
N ARG A 122 -11.77 -9.37 4.12
CA ARG A 122 -12.98 -10.20 3.92
C ARG A 122 -14.28 -9.41 3.79
N ILE A 123 -14.24 -8.12 4.12
CA ILE A 123 -15.41 -7.24 3.95
C ILE A 123 -15.47 -6.83 2.49
N ASP A 124 -16.50 -7.28 1.77
CA ASP A 124 -16.70 -6.91 0.36
C ASP A 124 -17.23 -5.47 0.26
N THR A 125 -16.32 -4.55 -0.02
CA THR A 125 -16.62 -3.14 -0.29
C THR A 125 -16.50 -2.82 -1.79
N SER A 126 -16.77 -3.80 -2.66
CA SER A 126 -16.67 -3.58 -4.10
C SER A 126 -17.88 -2.87 -4.70
N HIS A 127 -17.61 -2.01 -5.68
CA HIS A 127 -18.67 -1.39 -6.47
C HIS A 127 -19.45 -2.42 -7.30
N PRO A 128 -20.74 -2.18 -7.60
CA PRO A 128 -21.53 -0.98 -7.29
C PRO A 128 -22.29 -1.04 -5.94
N SER A 129 -22.05 -2.05 -5.10
CA SER A 129 -22.81 -2.26 -3.87
C SER A 129 -21.90 -2.56 -2.67
N PRO A 130 -21.01 -1.62 -2.30
CA PRO A 130 -20.04 -1.82 -1.24
C PRO A 130 -20.70 -1.99 0.13
N ASP A 131 -20.27 -2.98 0.93
CA ASP A 131 -20.71 -3.13 2.34
C ASP A 131 -19.96 -2.14 3.26
N TYR A 132 -20.22 -0.85 3.06
CA TYR A 132 -19.66 0.21 3.90
C TYR A 132 -20.10 0.10 5.36
N ALA A 133 -21.25 -0.54 5.64
CA ALA A 133 -21.73 -0.73 7.00
C ALA A 133 -20.83 -1.70 7.78
N ALA A 134 -20.43 -2.82 7.17
CA ALA A 134 -19.47 -3.75 7.78
C ALA A 134 -18.09 -3.11 7.94
N ALA A 135 -17.58 -2.40 6.93
CA ALA A 135 -16.32 -1.68 7.02
C ALA A 135 -16.34 -0.66 8.16
N THR A 136 -17.42 0.12 8.26
CA THR A 136 -17.62 1.09 9.35
C THR A 136 -17.60 0.42 10.72
N ARG A 137 -18.34 -0.69 10.91
CA ARG A 137 -18.33 -1.44 12.19
C ARG A 137 -16.94 -1.92 12.56
N PHE A 138 -16.20 -2.47 11.60
CA PHE A 138 -14.83 -2.93 11.82
C PHE A 138 -13.92 -1.77 12.28
N LEU A 139 -13.95 -0.64 11.56
CA LEU A 139 -13.10 0.51 11.85
C LEU A 139 -13.43 1.16 13.21
N LEU A 140 -14.71 1.23 13.57
CA LEU A 140 -15.13 1.72 14.90
C LEU A 140 -14.64 0.79 16.02
N ALA A 141 -14.69 -0.53 15.83
CA ALA A 141 -14.14 -1.48 16.78
C ALA A 141 -12.61 -1.36 16.91
N GLN A 142 -11.90 -1.12 15.81
CA GLN A 142 -10.46 -0.83 15.86
C GLN A 142 -10.17 0.45 16.64
N ALA A 143 -10.95 1.51 16.42
CA ALA A 143 -10.82 2.77 17.14
C ALA A 143 -11.03 2.61 18.65
N GLU A 144 -12.06 1.87 19.04
CA GLU A 144 -12.35 1.53 20.44
C GLU A 144 -11.18 0.78 21.08
N SER A 145 -10.66 -0.27 20.41
CA SER A 145 -9.52 -1.06 20.90
C SER A 145 -8.24 -0.23 21.13
N LEU A 146 -8.10 0.88 20.39
CA LEU A 146 -6.95 1.79 20.46
C LEU A 146 -7.19 3.01 21.35
N GLY A 147 -8.41 3.17 21.89
CA GLY A 147 -8.81 4.38 22.60
C GLY A 147 -8.68 5.64 21.73
N LEU A 148 -9.13 5.56 20.48
CA LEU A 148 -9.24 6.70 19.56
C LEU A 148 -10.66 7.26 19.61
N SER A 149 -10.80 8.58 19.47
CA SER A 149 -12.11 9.19 19.24
C SER A 149 -12.56 8.87 17.82
N ALA A 150 -13.83 8.53 17.64
CA ALA A 150 -14.38 8.14 16.34
C ALA A 150 -15.67 8.91 16.03
N LYS A 151 -15.81 9.31 14.76
CA LYS A 151 -17.03 9.90 14.21
C LYS A 151 -17.35 9.24 12.87
N THR A 152 -18.62 9.00 12.60
CA THR A 152 -19.10 8.66 11.27
C THR A 152 -19.77 9.89 10.68
N LEU A 153 -19.28 10.34 9.54
CA LEU A 153 -19.80 11.47 8.78
C LEU A 153 -20.44 10.95 7.49
N GLU A 154 -21.48 11.61 7.00
CA GLU A 154 -22.14 11.22 5.76
C GLU A 154 -22.42 12.48 4.94
N PHE A 155 -21.78 12.59 3.78
CA PHE A 155 -21.93 13.72 2.86
C PHE A 155 -22.81 13.39 1.65
N ALA A 156 -23.01 12.10 1.39
CA ALA A 156 -23.94 11.58 0.40
C ALA A 156 -24.62 10.32 0.94
N PRO A 157 -25.90 10.07 0.59
CA PRO A 157 -26.65 8.93 1.10
C PRO A 157 -25.93 7.58 0.92
N GLY A 158 -25.74 6.85 2.02
CA GLY A 158 -25.16 5.50 2.00
C GLY A 158 -23.64 5.47 1.79
N LYS A 159 -22.94 6.61 1.85
CA LYS A 159 -21.48 6.72 1.73
C LYS A 159 -20.88 7.26 3.02
N PRO A 160 -20.72 6.44 4.07
CA PRO A 160 -20.16 6.89 5.34
C PRO A 160 -18.65 7.09 5.24
N LEU A 161 -18.16 8.15 5.88
CA LEU A 161 -16.75 8.43 6.15
C LEU A 161 -16.50 8.20 7.65
N VAL A 162 -15.53 7.35 7.99
CA VAL A 162 -15.12 7.12 9.38
C VAL A 162 -13.88 7.95 9.69
N LEU A 163 -14.04 8.93 10.58
CA LEU A 163 -12.98 9.80 11.05
C LEU A 163 -12.53 9.37 12.45
N LEU A 164 -11.27 8.95 12.56
CA LEU A 164 -10.64 8.61 13.83
C LEU A 164 -9.66 9.70 14.24
N SER A 165 -9.51 9.93 15.54
CA SER A 165 -8.66 10.99 16.07
C SER A 165 -7.89 10.55 17.31
N TRP A 166 -6.58 10.80 17.28
CA TRP A 166 -5.66 10.74 18.40
C TRP A 166 -5.22 12.16 18.75
N PRO A 167 -5.81 12.79 19.78
CA PRO A 167 -5.42 14.13 20.19
C PRO A 167 -3.95 14.20 20.61
N GLY A 168 -3.25 15.22 20.13
CA GLY A 168 -1.89 15.52 20.53
C GLY A 168 -1.82 16.33 21.83
N LEU A 169 -0.62 16.41 22.42
CA LEU A 169 -0.35 17.23 23.60
C LEU A 169 -0.50 18.74 23.32
N ARG A 170 -0.37 19.15 22.06
CA ARG A 170 -0.41 20.54 21.57
C ARG A 170 -1.39 20.65 20.39
N PRO A 171 -2.71 20.59 20.63
CA PRO A 171 -3.72 20.50 19.58
C PRO A 171 -3.86 21.76 18.69
N SER A 172 -3.22 22.88 19.06
CA SER A 172 -3.13 24.07 18.20
C SER A 172 -2.13 23.94 17.05
N LEU A 173 -1.21 22.96 17.12
CA LEU A 173 -0.27 22.69 16.04
C LEU A 173 -1.01 22.07 14.84
N PRO A 174 -0.58 22.35 13.59
CA PRO A 174 -1.09 21.67 12.41
C PRO A 174 -0.98 20.15 12.54
N SER A 175 -2.07 19.44 12.27
CA SER A 175 -2.24 18.01 12.48
C SER A 175 -1.74 17.17 11.29
N LEU A 176 -1.53 15.88 11.56
CA LEU A 176 -1.29 14.85 10.53
C LEU A 176 -2.60 14.17 10.18
N LEU A 177 -2.95 14.11 8.89
CA LEU A 177 -4.04 13.27 8.39
C LEU A 177 -3.47 12.05 7.65
N LEU A 178 -3.91 10.86 8.06
CA LEU A 178 -3.67 9.59 7.39
C LEU A 178 -4.94 9.21 6.62
N ASN A 179 -4.95 9.41 5.31
CA ASN A 179 -6.10 9.13 4.47
C ASN A 179 -6.04 7.68 3.94
N SER A 180 -7.19 7.03 3.91
CA SER A 180 -7.38 5.73 3.26
C SER A 180 -8.79 5.63 2.71
N HIS A 181 -8.96 5.23 1.46
CA HIS A 181 -10.28 4.85 0.96
C HIS A 181 -10.67 3.44 1.44
N THR A 182 -11.97 3.15 1.39
CA THR A 182 -12.57 1.93 1.94
C THR A 182 -13.21 1.04 0.88
N ASP A 183 -13.66 1.63 -0.22
CA ASP A 183 -14.14 0.90 -1.39
C ASP A 183 -13.01 0.23 -2.16
N VAL A 184 -13.39 -0.68 -3.04
CA VAL A 184 -12.48 -1.35 -3.96
C VAL A 184 -13.16 -1.52 -5.32
N VAL A 185 -12.38 -1.66 -6.39
CA VAL A 185 -12.97 -2.02 -7.69
C VAL A 185 -13.63 -3.42 -7.69
N PRO A 186 -14.57 -3.68 -8.63
CA PRO A 186 -15.16 -5.00 -8.82
C PRO A 186 -14.13 -6.12 -9.04
N ALA A 187 -14.53 -7.36 -8.74
CA ALA A 187 -13.72 -8.55 -8.99
C ALA A 187 -14.48 -9.62 -9.78
N GLU A 188 -13.91 -10.06 -10.90
CA GLU A 188 -14.44 -11.16 -11.70
C GLU A 188 -14.11 -12.51 -11.07
N SER A 189 -14.87 -12.92 -10.05
CA SER A 189 -14.57 -14.10 -9.21
C SER A 189 -14.13 -15.37 -9.97
N HIS A 190 -14.65 -15.61 -11.19
CA HIS A 190 -14.31 -16.77 -12.02
C HIS A 190 -12.89 -16.74 -12.62
N LYS A 191 -12.21 -15.59 -12.61
CA LYS A 191 -10.83 -15.41 -13.09
C LYS A 191 -9.80 -15.40 -11.96
N TRP A 192 -10.25 -15.50 -10.71
CA TRP A 192 -9.36 -15.56 -9.55
C TRP A 192 -9.08 -17.00 -9.16
N HIS A 193 -7.84 -17.28 -8.73
CA HIS A 193 -7.45 -18.59 -8.23
C HIS A 193 -8.10 -18.90 -6.87
N HIS A 194 -8.42 -17.87 -6.09
CA HIS A 194 -9.11 -17.94 -4.80
C HIS A 194 -10.23 -16.89 -4.76
N PRO A 195 -11.31 -17.08 -3.98
CA PRO A 195 -12.36 -16.06 -3.88
C PRO A 195 -11.76 -14.69 -3.52
N PRO A 196 -12.11 -13.60 -4.24
CA PRO A 196 -11.43 -12.31 -4.14
C PRO A 196 -11.42 -11.67 -2.74
N PHE A 197 -12.37 -12.05 -1.88
CA PHE A 197 -12.50 -11.55 -0.50
C PHE A 197 -12.30 -12.66 0.53
N SER A 198 -11.61 -13.75 0.18
CA SER A 198 -11.29 -14.81 1.16
C SER A 198 -10.15 -14.44 2.11
N ALA A 199 -9.31 -13.48 1.70
CA ALA A 199 -8.02 -13.16 2.32
C ALA A 199 -7.13 -14.42 2.48
N PHE A 200 -7.14 -15.29 1.47
CA PHE A 200 -6.36 -16.52 1.46
C PHE A 200 -4.86 -16.23 1.55
N THR A 201 -4.14 -16.98 2.38
CA THR A 201 -2.68 -16.90 2.47
C THR A 201 -2.05 -18.16 1.92
N ASP A 202 -1.21 -18.00 0.90
CA ASP A 202 -0.48 -19.13 0.31
C ASP A 202 0.74 -19.56 1.16
N SER A 203 1.41 -20.62 0.73
CA SER A 203 2.61 -21.15 1.40
C SER A 203 3.80 -20.18 1.40
N ASP A 204 3.83 -19.22 0.47
CA ASP A 204 4.88 -18.20 0.35
C ASP A 204 4.55 -16.96 1.21
N GLY A 205 3.40 -16.95 1.90
CA GLY A 205 2.93 -15.86 2.74
C GLY A 205 2.29 -14.72 1.97
N LYS A 206 1.87 -14.91 0.72
CA LYS A 206 1.08 -13.93 -0.04
C LYS A 206 -0.36 -13.98 0.41
N ILE A 207 -0.87 -12.85 0.88
CA ILE A 207 -2.28 -12.68 1.22
C ILE A 207 -2.99 -12.22 -0.06
N VAL A 208 -3.68 -13.14 -0.72
CA VAL A 208 -4.40 -12.92 -1.97
C VAL A 208 -5.81 -12.41 -1.65
N SER A 209 -6.09 -11.17 -2.04
CA SER A 209 -7.38 -10.53 -1.87
C SER A 209 -7.47 -9.25 -2.70
N ARG A 210 -8.66 -8.92 -3.20
CA ARG A 210 -8.97 -7.56 -3.64
C ARG A 210 -8.80 -6.61 -2.45
N GLY A 211 -8.11 -5.50 -2.66
CA GLY A 211 -7.79 -4.50 -1.64
C GLY A 211 -6.51 -4.79 -0.83
N SER A 212 -5.78 -5.85 -1.15
CA SER A 212 -4.51 -6.17 -0.49
C SER A 212 -3.37 -5.21 -0.85
N GLN A 213 -3.47 -4.51 -1.98
CA GLN A 213 -2.61 -3.40 -2.41
C GLN A 213 -3.36 -2.06 -2.46
N ASP A 214 -4.65 -2.05 -2.81
CA ASP A 214 -5.41 -0.82 -3.11
C ASP A 214 -6.76 -0.74 -2.37
N MET A 215 -6.84 0.00 -1.26
CA MET A 215 -5.71 0.42 -0.43
C MET A 215 -5.88 -0.02 1.03
N LYS A 216 -6.71 -1.04 1.27
CA LYS A 216 -7.02 -1.52 2.64
C LYS A 216 -5.75 -1.85 3.44
N CYS A 217 -4.69 -2.30 2.79
CA CYS A 217 -3.40 -2.53 3.44
C CYS A 217 -2.87 -1.27 4.13
N VAL A 218 -2.83 -0.14 3.44
CA VAL A 218 -2.34 1.15 3.95
C VAL A 218 -3.14 1.58 5.17
N GLY A 219 -4.48 1.56 5.07
CA GLY A 219 -5.38 1.92 6.17
C GLY A 219 -5.17 1.08 7.43
N ILE A 220 -4.99 -0.24 7.29
CA ILE A 220 -4.71 -1.09 8.45
C ILE A 220 -3.28 -0.90 8.96
N GLN A 221 -2.29 -0.73 8.09
CA GLN A 221 -0.92 -0.46 8.54
C GLN A 221 -0.82 0.83 9.37
N TYR A 222 -1.62 1.85 9.07
CA TYR A 222 -1.74 3.04 9.93
C TYR A 222 -2.25 2.71 11.33
N LEU A 223 -3.34 1.94 11.43
CA LEU A 223 -3.91 1.52 12.71
C LEU A 223 -2.91 0.68 13.52
N GLU A 224 -2.17 -0.22 12.87
CA GLU A 224 -1.15 -1.04 13.53
C GLU A 224 0.08 -0.24 13.96
N ALA A 225 0.50 0.74 13.17
CA ALA A 225 1.58 1.64 13.56
C ALA A 225 1.19 2.45 14.81
N ILE A 226 -0.06 2.95 14.86
CA ILE A 226 -0.62 3.61 16.04
C ILE A 226 -0.69 2.66 17.24
N ARG A 227 -1.10 1.41 17.03
CA ARG A 227 -1.13 0.37 18.08
C ARG A 227 0.26 0.18 18.70
N ARG A 228 1.29 0.02 17.87
CA ARG A 228 2.68 -0.15 18.30
C ARG A 228 3.20 1.08 19.03
N LEU A 229 2.89 2.29 18.54
CA LEU A 229 3.26 3.55 19.20
C LEU A 229 2.61 3.69 20.59
N LYS A 230 1.31 3.45 20.70
CA LYS A 230 0.58 3.48 21.97
C LYS A 230 1.12 2.45 22.96
N ALA A 231 1.38 1.22 22.51
CA ALA A 231 1.97 0.16 23.34
C ALA A 231 3.37 0.54 23.86
N LYS A 232 4.13 1.36 23.11
CA LYS A 232 5.43 1.92 23.50
C LYS A 232 5.32 3.18 24.38
N GLY A 233 4.12 3.61 24.75
CA GLY A 233 3.89 4.81 25.57
C GLY A 233 4.17 6.12 24.83
N PHE A 234 4.13 6.12 23.49
CA PHE A 234 4.30 7.34 22.70
C PHE A 234 3.11 8.28 22.88
N SER A 235 3.39 9.57 23.07
CA SER A 235 2.41 10.65 23.07
C SER A 235 2.76 11.66 21.99
N PRO A 236 1.91 11.83 20.96
CA PRO A 236 2.19 12.77 19.87
C PRO A 236 2.01 14.22 20.35
N ASP A 237 2.82 15.13 19.84
CA ASP A 237 2.62 16.56 20.08
C ASP A 237 1.45 17.10 19.26
N ARG A 238 1.41 16.74 17.98
CA ARG A 238 0.35 17.11 17.05
C ARG A 238 -0.79 16.10 17.11
N SER A 239 -2.01 16.55 16.86
CA SER A 239 -3.11 15.62 16.65
C SER A 239 -2.85 14.77 15.40
N ILE A 240 -3.21 13.49 15.48
CA ILE A 240 -3.19 12.56 14.34
C ILE A 240 -4.63 12.17 14.05
N HIS A 241 -5.06 12.33 12.80
CA HIS A 241 -6.37 11.94 12.34
C HIS A 241 -6.24 10.85 11.29
N LEU A 242 -7.22 9.94 11.23
CA LEU A 242 -7.35 8.97 10.15
C LEU A 242 -8.71 9.18 9.49
N SER A 243 -8.72 9.36 8.17
CA SER A 243 -9.96 9.40 7.39
C SER A 243 -10.07 8.12 6.57
N PHE A 244 -11.09 7.33 6.89
CA PHE A 244 -11.51 6.19 6.10
C PHE A 244 -12.70 6.61 5.25
N VAL A 245 -12.44 6.83 3.96
CA VAL A 245 -13.33 7.54 3.06
C VAL A 245 -13.98 6.59 2.04
N PRO A 246 -15.20 6.87 1.58
CA PRO A 246 -15.80 6.15 0.46
C PRO A 246 -15.42 6.82 -0.87
N ASP A 247 -15.77 6.15 -1.97
CA ASP A 247 -15.98 6.73 -3.30
C ASP A 247 -14.73 6.93 -4.16
N GLU A 248 -13.51 6.66 -3.65
CA GLU A 248 -12.26 6.97 -4.37
C GLU A 248 -12.22 6.28 -5.74
N GLU A 249 -12.57 5.00 -5.79
CA GLU A 249 -12.51 4.14 -6.99
C GLU A 249 -13.49 4.56 -8.08
N ILE A 250 -14.44 5.45 -7.76
CA ILE A 250 -15.39 6.06 -8.70
C ILE A 250 -15.27 7.59 -8.76
N GLY A 251 -14.17 8.14 -8.23
CA GLY A 251 -13.74 9.52 -8.40
C GLY A 251 -13.72 10.38 -7.14
N GLY A 252 -14.02 9.86 -5.95
CA GLY A 252 -13.85 10.49 -4.64
C GLY A 252 -14.67 11.77 -4.40
N ARG A 253 -15.64 12.07 -5.26
CA ARG A 253 -16.38 13.34 -5.24
C ARG A 253 -17.28 13.46 -4.02
N ASP A 254 -17.97 12.38 -3.68
CA ASP A 254 -18.89 12.32 -2.54
C ASP A 254 -18.16 11.96 -1.24
N GLY A 255 -16.96 11.41 -1.33
CA GLY A 255 -16.03 11.16 -0.22
C GLY A 255 -15.18 12.37 0.12
N VAL A 256 -13.88 12.31 -0.17
CA VAL A 256 -12.92 13.37 0.18
C VAL A 256 -13.29 14.71 -0.46
N GLY A 257 -13.79 14.70 -1.70
CA GLY A 257 -14.21 15.91 -2.41
C GLY A 257 -15.30 16.72 -1.70
N ALA A 258 -16.17 16.07 -0.94
CA ALA A 258 -17.16 16.71 -0.07
C ALA A 258 -16.56 17.03 1.32
N PHE A 259 -15.79 16.08 1.87
CA PHE A 259 -15.18 16.21 3.19
C PHE A 259 -14.28 17.45 3.32
N VAL A 260 -13.41 17.72 2.35
CA VAL A 260 -12.47 18.87 2.40
C VAL A 260 -13.15 20.25 2.36
N LYS A 261 -14.45 20.28 2.05
CA LYS A 261 -15.30 21.49 2.04
C LYS A 261 -16.09 21.67 3.34
N SER A 262 -16.09 20.67 4.22
CA SER A 262 -16.88 20.64 5.45
C SER A 262 -16.23 21.43 6.59
N ASN A 263 -17.05 21.89 7.54
CA ASN A 263 -16.56 22.48 8.78
C ASN A 263 -15.77 21.47 9.62
N GLN A 264 -16.21 20.20 9.59
CA GLN A 264 -15.54 19.10 10.29
C GLN A 264 -14.09 18.94 9.85
N PHE A 265 -13.80 19.13 8.55
CA PHE A 265 -12.42 19.09 8.05
C PHE A 265 -11.61 20.31 8.47
N LEU A 266 -12.20 21.51 8.42
CA LEU A 266 -11.52 22.74 8.84
C LEU A 266 -11.11 22.70 10.31
N GLU A 267 -11.95 22.12 11.17
CA GLU A 267 -11.67 21.92 12.61
C GLU A 267 -10.46 21.01 12.87
N LEU A 268 -10.05 20.16 11.92
CA LEU A 268 -8.90 19.26 12.10
C LEU A 268 -7.56 19.99 12.01
N ASN A 269 -7.51 21.23 11.49
CA ASN A 269 -6.27 22.00 11.34
C ASN A 269 -5.16 21.19 10.63
N VAL A 270 -5.49 20.53 9.51
CA VAL A 270 -4.57 19.62 8.81
C VAL A 270 -3.37 20.36 8.23
N GLY A 271 -2.17 19.97 8.63
CA GLY A 271 -0.90 20.50 8.11
C GLY A 271 -0.28 19.67 6.99
N VAL A 272 -0.48 18.35 7.02
CA VAL A 272 0.02 17.41 6.00
C VAL A 272 -0.88 16.17 5.92
N VAL A 273 -0.95 15.59 4.72
CA VAL A 273 -1.65 14.34 4.44
C VAL A 273 -0.69 13.26 3.96
N LEU A 274 -0.86 12.04 4.45
CA LEU A 274 -0.37 10.83 3.78
C LEU A 274 -1.55 10.09 3.17
N ASP A 275 -1.39 9.68 1.92
CA ASP A 275 -2.37 8.94 1.15
C ASP A 275 -1.70 7.76 0.45
N GLU A 276 -2.46 6.98 -0.33
CA GLU A 276 -1.91 5.86 -1.07
C GLU A 276 -0.79 6.24 -2.05
N GLY A 277 0.13 5.30 -2.22
CA GLY A 277 1.04 5.23 -3.35
C GLY A 277 0.92 3.89 -4.07
N LEU A 278 1.93 3.54 -4.85
CA LEU A 278 1.98 2.28 -5.59
C LEU A 278 2.92 1.29 -4.93
N ALA A 279 2.62 0.01 -5.15
CA ALA A 279 3.61 -1.05 -4.99
C ALA A 279 4.84 -0.80 -5.88
N SER A 280 5.96 -1.39 -5.46
CA SER A 280 7.21 -1.37 -6.19
C SER A 280 7.69 -2.79 -6.44
N PRO A 281 7.89 -3.20 -7.71
CA PRO A 281 8.44 -4.51 -8.02
C PRO A 281 9.86 -4.73 -7.47
N GLY A 282 10.60 -3.65 -7.19
CA GLY A 282 11.94 -3.69 -6.62
C GLY A 282 12.00 -3.31 -5.14
N GLU A 283 13.22 -3.21 -4.62
CA GLU A 283 13.49 -2.81 -3.22
C GLU A 283 13.27 -1.33 -2.93
N GLU A 284 13.08 -0.51 -3.97
CA GLU A 284 12.90 0.94 -3.85
C GLU A 284 11.45 1.29 -3.54
N TYR A 285 11.25 2.15 -2.56
CA TYR A 285 9.94 2.68 -2.21
C TYR A 285 9.65 3.95 -3.02
N ARG A 286 8.38 4.16 -3.35
CA ARG A 286 7.93 5.23 -4.25
C ARG A 286 7.13 6.26 -3.47
N VAL A 287 7.45 7.54 -3.67
CA VAL A 287 6.70 8.67 -3.10
C VAL A 287 6.14 9.52 -4.23
N PHE A 288 4.87 9.90 -4.10
CA PHE A 288 4.16 10.71 -5.07
C PHE A 288 3.84 12.07 -4.50
N TYR A 289 4.28 13.13 -5.19
CA TYR A 289 4.11 14.51 -4.74
C TYR A 289 3.07 15.28 -5.56
N GLY A 290 2.54 14.65 -6.60
CA GLY A 290 1.49 15.16 -7.46
C GLY A 290 0.90 13.98 -8.24
N GLU A 291 -0.15 14.23 -9.02
CA GLU A 291 -0.82 13.19 -9.80
C GLU A 291 -1.41 13.78 -11.08
N ARG A 292 -1.71 12.94 -12.07
CA ARG A 292 -2.37 13.40 -13.30
C ARG A 292 -3.87 13.54 -13.08
N SER A 293 -4.45 14.63 -13.60
CA SER A 293 -5.89 14.89 -13.56
C SER A 293 -6.60 14.27 -14.77
N PRO A 294 -7.75 13.57 -14.58
CA PRO A 294 -8.54 13.04 -15.68
C PRO A 294 -9.36 14.13 -16.37
N TRP A 295 -9.22 14.20 -17.70
CA TRP A 295 -9.98 15.03 -18.62
C TRP A 295 -10.68 14.10 -19.62
N TRP A 296 -11.81 13.53 -19.21
CA TRP A 296 -12.57 12.63 -20.07
C TRP A 296 -13.31 13.44 -21.11
N THR A 297 -12.96 13.23 -22.38
CA THR A 297 -13.42 14.08 -23.48
C THR A 297 -14.09 13.23 -24.55
N VAL A 298 -15.26 13.67 -25.01
CA VAL A 298 -15.90 13.12 -26.21
C VAL A 298 -15.72 14.10 -27.34
N ILE A 299 -15.16 13.66 -28.46
CA ILE A 299 -15.16 14.42 -29.72
C ILE A 299 -16.21 13.83 -30.66
N LYS A 300 -16.93 14.69 -31.37
CA LYS A 300 -18.03 14.30 -32.26
C LYS A 300 -17.93 15.03 -33.58
N ALA A 301 -18.05 14.30 -34.67
CA ALA A 301 -18.17 14.82 -36.03
C ALA A 301 -19.59 14.61 -36.55
N ARG A 302 -20.10 15.59 -37.30
CA ARG A 302 -21.38 15.50 -38.01
C ARG A 302 -21.16 15.63 -39.51
N GLY A 303 -21.99 14.94 -40.29
CA GLY A 303 -21.94 14.96 -41.74
C GLY A 303 -23.32 14.72 -42.34
N ALA A 304 -23.47 15.04 -43.63
CA ALA A 304 -24.70 14.74 -44.34
C ALA A 304 -24.86 13.21 -44.48
N PRO A 305 -26.03 12.63 -44.17
CA PRO A 305 -26.31 11.24 -44.53
C PRO A 305 -26.38 11.12 -46.06
N GLY A 306 -26.05 9.95 -46.58
CA GLY A 306 -26.17 9.69 -48.01
C GLY A 306 -26.09 8.21 -48.33
N HIS A 307 -26.51 7.83 -49.54
CA HIS A 307 -26.43 6.43 -49.97
C HIS A 307 -24.99 5.91 -49.87
N GLY A 308 -24.79 4.72 -49.30
CA GLY A 308 -23.46 4.12 -49.10
C GLY A 308 -22.64 3.86 -50.37
N ALA A 309 -23.25 4.05 -51.55
CA ALA A 309 -22.61 3.86 -52.86
C ALA A 309 -22.08 5.18 -53.45
N ARG A 310 -22.40 6.32 -52.83
CA ARG A 310 -21.90 7.63 -53.25
C ARG A 310 -20.62 7.96 -52.49
N MET A 311 -19.82 8.89 -53.02
CA MET A 311 -18.63 9.41 -52.36
C MET A 311 -18.86 10.89 -52.05
N TYR A 312 -18.62 11.29 -50.80
CA TYR A 312 -18.74 12.68 -50.34
C TYR A 312 -17.47 13.05 -49.58
N ASP A 313 -17.04 14.30 -49.74
CA ASP A 313 -15.98 14.88 -48.91
C ASP A 313 -16.57 15.41 -47.60
N GLY A 314 -15.76 15.42 -46.55
CA GLY A 314 -16.13 16.00 -45.26
C GLY A 314 -17.21 15.21 -44.53
N THR A 315 -17.28 13.89 -44.76
CA THR A 315 -18.20 13.01 -44.03
C THR A 315 -17.86 12.97 -42.55
N ALA A 316 -18.84 12.59 -41.70
CA ALA A 316 -18.62 12.48 -40.26
C ALA A 316 -17.43 11.56 -39.94
N MET A 317 -17.35 10.40 -40.63
CA MET A 317 -16.26 9.45 -40.44
C MET A 317 -14.92 9.97 -40.93
N GLU A 318 -14.87 10.60 -42.11
CA GLU A 318 -13.62 11.17 -42.61
C GLU A 318 -13.05 12.23 -41.65
N ASN A 319 -13.91 13.12 -41.16
CA ASN A 319 -13.50 14.17 -40.22
C ASN A 319 -13.04 13.58 -38.88
N LEU A 320 -13.75 12.59 -38.33
CA LEU A 320 -13.32 11.94 -37.11
C LEU A 320 -11.98 11.20 -37.30
N VAL A 321 -11.81 10.43 -38.37
CA VAL A 321 -10.56 9.70 -38.65
C VAL A 321 -9.37 10.65 -38.77
N LYS A 322 -9.52 11.78 -39.47
CA LYS A 322 -8.49 12.82 -39.55
C LYS A 322 -8.09 13.34 -38.18
N SER A 323 -9.06 13.55 -37.27
CA SER A 323 -8.78 13.99 -35.90
C SER A 323 -8.07 12.92 -35.07
N LEU A 324 -8.51 11.67 -35.17
CA LEU A 324 -7.90 10.56 -34.44
C LEU A 324 -6.44 10.35 -34.86
N GLU A 325 -6.09 10.58 -36.13
CA GLU A 325 -4.69 10.52 -36.58
C GLU A 325 -3.84 11.65 -35.96
N VAL A 326 -4.37 12.86 -35.84
CA VAL A 326 -3.68 13.97 -35.14
C VAL A 326 -3.48 13.65 -33.67
N ILE A 327 -4.52 13.13 -32.99
CA ILE A 327 -4.46 12.70 -31.59
C ILE A 327 -3.41 11.59 -31.41
N ARG A 328 -3.39 10.60 -32.31
CA ARG A 328 -2.45 9.48 -32.28
C ARG A 328 -1.00 9.96 -32.41
N ARG A 329 -0.74 10.94 -33.28
CA ARG A 329 0.59 11.57 -33.41
C ARG A 329 1.00 12.31 -32.15
N PHE A 330 0.10 13.08 -31.55
CA PHE A 330 0.35 13.74 -30.27
C PHE A 330 0.69 12.71 -29.17
N ARG A 331 -0.15 11.69 -29.00
CA ARG A 331 0.08 10.58 -28.07
C ARG A 331 1.45 9.91 -28.30
N THR A 332 1.81 9.64 -29.56
CA THR A 332 3.10 9.04 -29.91
C THR A 332 4.25 9.94 -29.47
N SER A 333 4.17 11.25 -29.74
CA SER A 333 5.20 12.20 -29.32
C SER A 333 5.39 12.26 -27.80
N GLN A 334 4.30 12.17 -27.03
CA GLN A 334 4.35 12.11 -25.57
C GLN A 334 4.99 10.81 -25.08
N PHE A 335 4.64 9.67 -25.68
CA PHE A 335 5.19 8.38 -25.31
C PHE A 335 6.66 8.21 -25.71
N ASP A 336 7.08 8.83 -26.81
CA ASP A 336 8.48 8.83 -27.24
C ASP A 336 9.38 9.56 -26.22
N LEU A 337 8.89 10.60 -25.54
CA LEU A 337 9.62 11.24 -24.43
C LEU A 337 9.85 10.27 -23.26
N VAL A 338 8.86 9.42 -22.97
CA VAL A 338 8.94 8.39 -21.92
C VAL A 338 9.91 7.28 -22.33
N LYS A 339 9.76 6.73 -23.54
CA LYS A 339 10.65 5.69 -24.08
C LYS A 339 12.11 6.14 -24.15
N ALA A 340 12.34 7.41 -24.46
CA ALA A 340 13.68 7.99 -24.50
C ALA A 340 14.24 8.32 -23.10
N GLY A 341 13.49 8.08 -22.02
CA GLY A 341 13.89 8.41 -20.64
C GLY A 341 14.00 9.92 -20.37
N ARG A 342 13.42 10.77 -21.23
CA ARG A 342 13.47 12.24 -21.10
C ARG A 342 12.46 12.78 -20.09
N LYS A 343 11.36 12.04 -19.89
CA LYS A 343 10.30 12.34 -18.94
C LYS A 343 9.79 11.05 -18.30
N ALA A 344 9.39 11.12 -17.04
CA ALA A 344 8.65 10.04 -16.40
C ALA A 344 7.21 9.96 -16.95
N GLU A 345 6.56 8.82 -16.77
CA GLU A 345 5.19 8.61 -17.27
C GLU A 345 4.19 9.64 -16.70
N GLY A 346 4.32 9.97 -15.42
CA GLY A 346 3.49 10.98 -14.76
C GLY A 346 3.73 12.41 -15.24
N GLU A 347 4.77 12.70 -16.03
CA GLU A 347 5.14 14.06 -16.47
C GLU A 347 4.69 14.39 -17.91
N VAL A 348 3.99 13.45 -18.57
CA VAL A 348 3.47 13.61 -19.92
C VAL A 348 1.95 13.55 -19.94
N VAL A 349 1.35 14.24 -20.92
CA VAL A 349 -0.08 14.08 -21.20
C VAL A 349 -0.28 12.74 -21.88
N SER A 350 -1.08 11.86 -21.29
CA SER A 350 -1.51 10.63 -21.96
C SER A 350 -2.89 10.83 -22.57
N VAL A 351 -3.12 10.21 -23.74
CA VAL A 351 -4.41 10.24 -24.42
C VAL A 351 -4.68 8.82 -24.92
N ASN A 352 -5.75 8.20 -24.47
CA ASN A 352 -6.16 6.87 -24.92
C ASN A 352 -7.60 6.91 -25.43
N MET A 353 -7.86 6.22 -26.55
CA MET A 353 -9.21 6.09 -27.10
C MET A 353 -9.94 4.99 -26.34
N VAL A 354 -11.09 5.32 -25.76
CA VAL A 354 -11.86 4.44 -24.88
C VAL A 354 -13.02 3.80 -25.63
N PHE A 355 -13.67 4.55 -26.52
CA PHE A 355 -14.71 4.02 -27.40
C PHE A 355 -14.74 4.76 -28.74
N LEU A 356 -15.32 4.10 -29.74
CA LEU A 356 -15.63 4.65 -31.05
C LEU A 356 -17.07 4.25 -31.41
N ASN A 357 -17.89 5.24 -31.79
CA ASN A 357 -19.27 5.02 -32.16
C ASN A 357 -19.58 5.81 -33.44
N ALA A 358 -20.05 5.14 -34.49
CA ALA A 358 -20.31 5.78 -35.76
C ALA A 358 -21.36 5.05 -36.59
N GLY A 359 -22.26 5.83 -37.20
CA GLY A 359 -23.27 5.30 -38.10
C GLY A 359 -24.43 6.27 -38.28
N THR A 360 -25.43 5.84 -39.04
CA THR A 360 -26.77 6.44 -39.03
C THR A 360 -27.66 5.59 -38.14
N PRO A 361 -28.10 6.09 -36.96
CA PRO A 361 -28.88 5.30 -36.02
C PRO A 361 -30.17 4.75 -36.62
N SER A 362 -30.50 3.51 -36.29
CA SER A 362 -31.79 2.90 -36.62
C SER A 362 -32.16 1.83 -35.61
N SER A 363 -33.30 2.03 -34.96
CA SER A 363 -33.90 1.05 -34.03
C SER A 363 -34.33 -0.25 -34.70
N ALA A 364 -34.46 -0.26 -36.03
CA ALA A 364 -34.81 -1.45 -36.81
C ALA A 364 -33.58 -2.30 -37.20
N SER A 365 -32.36 -1.82 -36.97
CA SER A 365 -31.13 -2.56 -37.28
C SER A 365 -30.66 -3.37 -36.08
N ARG A 366 -30.24 -4.62 -36.34
CA ARG A 366 -29.64 -5.49 -35.32
C ARG A 366 -28.35 -4.91 -34.73
N THR A 367 -27.62 -4.09 -35.50
CA THR A 367 -26.39 -3.42 -35.05
C THR A 367 -26.65 -2.02 -34.48
N GLY A 368 -27.90 -1.54 -34.53
CA GLY A 368 -28.24 -0.15 -34.23
C GLY A 368 -27.96 0.85 -35.35
N PHE A 369 -27.36 0.42 -36.47
CA PHE A 369 -26.99 1.29 -37.60
C PHE A 369 -27.46 0.78 -38.96
N VAL A 370 -27.77 1.70 -39.88
CA VAL A 370 -28.17 1.36 -41.27
C VAL A 370 -26.95 1.15 -42.15
N MET A 371 -26.81 -0.03 -42.78
CA MET A 371 -25.66 -0.37 -43.62
C MET A 371 -25.60 0.35 -44.97
N ASN A 372 -26.75 0.71 -45.56
CA ASN A 372 -26.79 1.34 -46.88
C ASN A 372 -26.71 2.88 -46.82
N VAL A 373 -26.31 3.45 -45.68
CA VAL A 373 -26.26 4.90 -45.45
C VAL A 373 -24.91 5.27 -44.84
N GLN A 374 -24.30 6.33 -45.37
CA GLN A 374 -23.08 6.90 -44.81
C GLN A 374 -23.37 7.54 -43.45
N PRO A 375 -22.47 7.38 -42.46
CA PRO A 375 -22.68 7.91 -41.12
C PRO A 375 -22.96 9.42 -41.11
N SER A 376 -24.12 9.79 -40.56
CA SER A 376 -24.45 11.18 -40.26
C SER A 376 -23.74 11.72 -39.02
N GLU A 377 -23.30 10.81 -38.15
CA GLU A 377 -22.54 11.13 -36.95
C GLU A 377 -21.47 10.08 -36.68
N ALA A 378 -20.36 10.55 -36.08
CA ALA A 378 -19.28 9.71 -35.60
C ALA A 378 -18.69 10.38 -34.36
N GLU A 379 -18.41 9.62 -33.30
CA GLU A 379 -17.86 10.13 -32.05
C GLU A 379 -16.83 9.17 -31.44
N ALA A 380 -15.89 9.72 -30.70
CA ALA A 380 -14.88 8.97 -29.98
C ALA A 380 -14.74 9.52 -28.55
N GLY A 381 -14.66 8.61 -27.57
CA GLY A 381 -14.32 8.92 -26.19
C GLY A 381 -12.82 8.82 -25.96
N LEU A 382 -12.27 9.79 -25.25
CA LEU A 382 -10.86 9.92 -24.93
C LEU A 382 -10.67 9.98 -23.40
N ASP A 383 -9.81 9.13 -22.85
CA ASP A 383 -9.25 9.30 -21.51
C ASP A 383 -7.95 10.09 -21.66
N ILE A 384 -7.98 11.36 -21.24
CA ILE A 384 -6.81 12.23 -21.21
C ILE A 384 -6.35 12.36 -19.76
N ARG A 385 -5.09 12.03 -19.47
CA ARG A 385 -4.47 12.28 -18.16
C ARG A 385 -3.48 13.43 -18.27
N VAL A 386 -3.75 14.50 -17.54
CA VAL A 386 -3.02 15.77 -17.63
C VAL A 386 -2.15 15.96 -16.39
N PRO A 387 -0.81 16.07 -16.53
CA PRO A 387 0.06 16.29 -15.38
C PRO A 387 -0.09 17.71 -14.83
N PRO A 388 0.23 17.96 -13.54
CA PRO A 388 0.05 19.27 -12.90
C PRO A 388 0.84 20.41 -13.53
N ASN A 389 1.94 20.07 -14.21
CA ASN A 389 2.84 21.02 -14.88
C ASN A 389 2.54 21.20 -16.38
N ALA A 390 1.46 20.62 -16.90
CA ALA A 390 1.07 20.82 -18.29
C ALA A 390 0.60 22.26 -18.55
N ASP A 391 0.86 22.73 -19.77
CA ASP A 391 0.19 23.91 -20.32
C ASP A 391 -1.24 23.52 -20.72
N VAL A 392 -2.17 23.70 -19.78
CA VAL A 392 -3.56 23.31 -19.96
C VAL A 392 -4.28 24.17 -21.00
N GLU A 393 -3.93 25.45 -21.13
CA GLU A 393 -4.52 26.32 -22.14
C GLU A 393 -4.10 25.90 -23.55
N ALA A 394 -2.83 25.53 -23.73
CA ALA A 394 -2.37 24.97 -25.01
C ALA A 394 -3.03 23.63 -25.32
N LEU A 395 -3.28 22.79 -24.32
CA LEU A 395 -4.01 21.54 -24.50
C LEU A 395 -5.48 21.79 -24.90
N GLU A 396 -6.15 22.74 -24.26
CA GLU A 396 -7.52 23.12 -24.62
C GLU A 396 -7.61 23.71 -26.02
N ARG A 397 -6.70 24.62 -26.39
CA ARG A 397 -6.59 25.13 -27.76
C ARG A 397 -6.37 23.99 -28.75
N ARG A 398 -5.48 23.04 -28.46
CA ARG A 398 -5.27 21.86 -29.29
C ARG A 398 -6.53 21.01 -29.44
N ILE A 399 -7.28 20.80 -28.36
CA ILE A 399 -8.56 20.07 -28.41
C ILE A 399 -9.54 20.79 -29.34
N ALA A 400 -9.70 22.10 -29.17
CA ALA A 400 -10.66 22.89 -29.92
C ALA A 400 -10.28 23.11 -31.39
N GLU A 401 -9.00 23.36 -31.68
CA GLU A 401 -8.53 23.81 -33.00
C GLU A 401 -7.95 22.68 -33.85
N GLU A 402 -7.42 21.62 -33.24
CA GLU A 402 -6.80 20.52 -33.97
C GLU A 402 -7.62 19.22 -33.88
N TRP A 403 -8.10 18.86 -32.68
CA TRP A 403 -8.74 17.56 -32.45
C TRP A 403 -10.24 17.58 -32.75
N ALA A 404 -10.95 18.66 -32.45
CA ALA A 404 -12.36 18.83 -32.75
C ALA A 404 -12.68 20.19 -33.38
N PRO A 405 -12.03 20.56 -34.49
CA PRO A 405 -12.24 21.86 -35.11
C PRO A 405 -13.63 22.00 -35.71
N SER A 406 -14.25 23.15 -35.43
CA SER A 406 -15.53 23.55 -36.02
C SER A 406 -15.47 23.61 -37.56
N SER A 407 -14.30 23.91 -38.14
CA SER A 407 -14.07 23.91 -39.59
C SER A 407 -14.27 22.53 -40.25
N ARG A 408 -14.24 21.44 -39.47
CA ARG A 408 -14.55 20.07 -39.92
C ARG A 408 -15.90 19.57 -39.37
N ASN A 409 -16.79 20.48 -39.01
CA ASN A 409 -18.09 20.17 -38.41
C ASN A 409 -17.98 19.25 -37.19
N MET A 410 -16.99 19.54 -36.33
CA MET A 410 -16.74 18.80 -35.11
C MET A 410 -17.05 19.64 -33.87
N THR A 411 -17.37 18.93 -32.80
CA THR A 411 -17.58 19.46 -31.45
C THR A 411 -16.86 18.58 -30.45
N PHE A 412 -16.64 19.09 -29.24
CA PHE A 412 -16.18 18.29 -28.12
C PHE A 412 -16.93 18.64 -26.84
N GLU A 413 -16.90 17.73 -25.89
CA GLU A 413 -17.48 17.89 -24.56
C GLU A 413 -16.57 17.20 -23.54
N PHE A 414 -16.30 17.87 -22.43
CA PHE A 414 -15.69 17.23 -21.26
C PHE A 414 -16.79 16.55 -20.44
N LYS A 415 -16.72 15.23 -20.31
CA LYS A 415 -17.56 14.44 -19.39
C LYS A 415 -17.08 14.60 -17.95
N ASP A 416 -15.77 14.70 -17.78
CA ASP A 416 -15.16 15.19 -16.55
C ASP A 416 -13.90 16.00 -16.89
N LYS A 417 -13.62 17.02 -16.10
CA LYS A 417 -12.45 17.90 -16.27
C LYS A 417 -11.92 18.27 -14.89
N VAL A 418 -11.05 17.43 -14.36
CA VAL A 418 -10.46 17.65 -13.04
C VAL A 418 -9.40 18.78 -13.11
N PRO A 419 -9.42 19.77 -12.19
CA PRO A 419 -8.41 20.82 -12.14
C PRO A 419 -7.01 20.26 -11.91
N VAL A 420 -6.00 20.91 -12.52
CA VAL A 420 -4.58 20.65 -12.27
C VAL A 420 -3.96 21.65 -11.28
N TYR A 421 -4.71 22.71 -10.94
CA TYR A 421 -4.29 23.80 -10.08
C TYR A 421 -4.97 23.74 -8.71
N ASP A 422 -4.30 24.31 -7.72
CA ASP A 422 -4.82 24.56 -6.39
C ASP A 422 -5.71 25.81 -6.33
N MET A 423 -6.30 26.06 -5.17
CA MET A 423 -7.15 27.23 -4.94
C MET A 423 -6.42 28.58 -5.07
N PHE A 424 -5.10 28.58 -5.16
CA PHE A 424 -4.25 29.77 -5.33
C PHE A 424 -3.77 29.92 -6.78
N GLY A 425 -4.22 29.07 -7.71
CA GLY A 425 -3.84 29.11 -9.12
C GLY A 425 -2.44 28.55 -9.40
N LYS A 426 -1.85 27.78 -8.47
CA LYS A 426 -0.56 27.11 -8.65
C LYS A 426 -0.78 25.64 -9.02
N PRO A 427 0.18 24.95 -9.67
CA PRO A 427 0.12 23.50 -9.85
C PRO A 427 -0.18 22.79 -8.53
N ALA A 428 -1.18 21.89 -8.51
CA ALA A 428 -1.59 21.13 -7.33
C ALA A 428 -0.58 20.03 -7.00
N ILE A 429 0.62 20.44 -6.58
CA ILE A 429 1.75 19.58 -6.21
C ILE A 429 2.25 19.93 -4.81
N THR A 430 2.85 18.96 -4.15
CA THR A 430 3.56 19.14 -2.90
C THR A 430 5.04 19.36 -3.19
N ALA A 431 5.63 20.40 -2.62
CA ALA A 431 7.07 20.65 -2.79
C ALA A 431 7.90 19.52 -2.15
N ILE A 432 8.96 19.09 -2.85
CA ILE A 432 9.86 17.99 -2.48
C ILE A 432 11.30 18.48 -2.30
N ASP A 433 11.43 19.70 -1.77
CA ASP A 433 12.71 20.34 -1.49
C ASP A 433 12.71 20.94 -0.08
N SER A 434 13.79 21.60 0.30
CA SER A 434 13.98 22.17 1.64
C SER A 434 12.99 23.29 2.00
N SER A 435 12.19 23.79 1.05
CA SER A 435 11.12 24.75 1.34
C SER A 435 9.93 24.09 2.05
N ASN A 436 9.78 22.76 1.94
CA ASN A 436 8.73 22.00 2.61
C ASN A 436 9.29 21.19 3.78
N GLN A 437 8.97 21.62 5.00
CA GLN A 437 9.41 20.93 6.20
C GLN A 437 8.87 19.50 6.30
N TRP A 438 7.65 19.24 5.81
CA TRP A 438 7.08 17.89 5.83
C TRP A 438 7.83 16.93 4.92
N TRP A 439 8.38 17.42 3.81
CA TRP A 439 9.24 16.62 2.95
C TRP A 439 10.53 16.21 3.67
N MET A 440 11.20 17.18 4.31
CA MET A 440 12.43 16.90 5.08
C MET A 440 12.18 15.88 6.21
N MET A 441 11.03 15.97 6.88
CA MET A 441 10.64 14.99 7.90
C MET A 441 10.39 13.61 7.29
N LEU A 442 9.77 13.54 6.12
CA LEU A 442 9.50 12.27 5.44
C LEU A 442 10.82 11.59 5.07
N GLU A 443 11.74 12.32 4.45
CA GLU A 443 13.08 11.81 4.13
C GLU A 443 13.82 11.30 5.38
N LYS A 444 13.77 12.07 6.47
CA LYS A 444 14.38 11.68 7.75
C LYS A 444 13.75 10.42 8.32
N ALA A 445 12.43 10.28 8.30
CA ALA A 445 11.72 9.11 8.79
C ALA A 445 12.02 7.86 7.95
N LEU A 446 12.04 7.99 6.62
CA LEU A 446 12.36 6.91 5.70
C LEU A 446 13.82 6.47 5.87
N LYS A 447 14.75 7.41 6.01
CA LYS A 447 16.17 7.11 6.31
C LYS A 447 16.33 6.36 7.63
N LYS A 448 15.61 6.76 8.69
CA LYS A 448 15.62 6.05 9.99
C LYS A 448 15.08 4.63 9.89
N ALA A 449 14.09 4.41 9.02
CA ALA A 449 13.53 3.09 8.75
C ALA A 449 14.37 2.26 7.76
N ASN A 450 15.56 2.73 7.37
CA ASN A 450 16.43 2.10 6.38
C ASN A 450 15.72 1.83 5.04
N VAL A 451 14.82 2.74 4.64
CA VAL A 451 14.10 2.68 3.38
C VAL A 451 14.99 3.18 2.25
N LYS A 452 15.10 2.38 1.19
CA LYS A 452 15.67 2.82 -0.08
C LYS A 452 14.60 3.58 -0.85
N LEU A 453 14.70 4.90 -0.89
CA LEU A 453 13.72 5.77 -1.56
C LEU A 453 14.11 5.94 -3.04
N GLY A 454 13.18 5.66 -3.95
CA GLY A 454 13.30 6.00 -5.36
C GLY A 454 13.13 7.51 -5.59
N LYS A 455 13.41 7.99 -6.81
CA LYS A 455 13.15 9.40 -7.16
C LYS A 455 11.64 9.70 -6.97
N PRO A 456 11.23 10.78 -6.29
CA PRO A 456 9.82 11.15 -6.19
C PRO A 456 9.18 11.36 -7.57
N GLU A 457 7.92 10.94 -7.71
CA GLU A 457 7.24 10.86 -9.01
C GLU A 457 5.89 11.60 -8.99
N ILE A 458 5.40 11.95 -10.18
CA ILE A 458 3.98 12.29 -10.38
C ILE A 458 3.22 10.98 -10.58
N PHE A 459 2.18 10.76 -9.80
CA PHE A 459 1.36 9.56 -9.87
C PHE A 459 0.66 9.49 -11.24
N PRO A 460 0.72 8.34 -11.94
CA PRO A 460 0.20 8.23 -13.30
C PRO A 460 -1.33 8.21 -13.36
N ALA A 461 -2.04 7.83 -12.30
CA ALA A 461 -3.49 7.93 -12.22
C ALA A 461 -3.89 9.08 -11.29
N SER A 462 -4.94 8.88 -10.48
CA SER A 462 -5.41 9.85 -9.50
C SER A 462 -5.69 9.13 -8.18
N THR A 463 -5.62 9.86 -7.08
CA THR A 463 -5.83 9.45 -5.68
C THR A 463 -6.56 10.57 -4.95
N ASP A 464 -7.08 10.34 -3.75
CA ASP A 464 -7.73 11.39 -2.97
C ASP A 464 -6.79 12.56 -2.59
N ALA A 465 -5.46 12.35 -2.63
CA ALA A 465 -4.44 13.35 -2.39
C ALA A 465 -4.65 14.64 -3.20
N ARG A 466 -5.21 14.55 -4.42
CA ARG A 466 -5.55 15.74 -5.24
C ARG A 466 -6.44 16.72 -4.52
N TYR A 467 -7.44 16.26 -3.76
CA TYR A 467 -8.39 17.15 -3.10
C TYR A 467 -7.71 17.96 -2.00
N PHE A 468 -6.78 17.36 -1.28
CA PHE A 468 -6.00 18.05 -0.26
C PHE A 468 -5.01 19.05 -0.89
N ARG A 469 -4.29 18.65 -1.95
CA ARG A 469 -3.39 19.56 -2.69
C ARG A 469 -4.15 20.73 -3.33
N GLN A 470 -5.36 20.49 -3.84
CA GLN A 470 -6.24 21.55 -4.35
C GLN A 470 -6.62 22.57 -3.27
N ARG A 471 -6.64 22.15 -2.00
CA ARG A 471 -6.83 23.05 -0.85
C ARG A 471 -5.51 23.69 -0.35
N GLY A 472 -4.41 23.50 -1.07
CA GLY A 472 -3.08 24.00 -0.69
C GLY A 472 -2.45 23.26 0.49
N ILE A 473 -2.96 22.07 0.84
CA ILE A 473 -2.42 21.23 1.91
C ILE A 473 -1.41 20.26 1.30
N PRO A 474 -0.16 20.21 1.79
CA PRO A 474 0.83 19.20 1.40
C PRO A 474 0.27 17.77 1.55
N ALA A 475 0.37 16.96 0.50
CA ALA A 475 -0.07 15.57 0.50
C ALA A 475 0.90 14.66 -0.27
N PHE A 476 1.40 13.64 0.41
CA PHE A 476 2.30 12.64 -0.18
C PHE A 476 1.56 11.32 -0.36
N GLY A 477 1.59 10.77 -1.56
CA GLY A 477 1.18 9.40 -1.82
C GLY A 477 2.33 8.43 -1.49
N PHE A 478 2.11 7.49 -0.59
CA PHE A 478 3.14 6.55 -0.16
C PHE A 478 2.52 5.24 0.36
N SER A 479 2.83 4.13 -0.30
CA SER A 479 2.47 2.78 0.14
C SER A 479 3.74 1.95 0.36
N PRO A 480 4.02 1.45 1.58
CA PRO A 480 5.25 0.72 1.87
C PRO A 480 5.17 -0.74 1.41
N MET A 481 5.15 -0.94 0.10
CA MET A 481 5.03 -2.24 -0.57
C MET A 481 6.18 -2.46 -1.56
N ALA A 482 7.39 -2.64 -1.05
CA ALA A 482 8.53 -3.04 -1.87
C ALA A 482 8.44 -4.52 -2.28
N ASN A 483 9.23 -4.93 -3.26
CA ASN A 483 9.32 -6.31 -3.77
C ASN A 483 7.96 -6.92 -4.14
N THR A 484 7.03 -6.06 -4.59
CA THR A 484 5.64 -6.41 -4.83
C THR A 484 5.25 -5.99 -6.24
N PRO A 485 4.79 -6.90 -7.10
CA PRO A 485 4.31 -6.52 -8.43
C PRO A 485 3.09 -5.60 -8.31
N ILE A 486 2.95 -4.67 -9.25
CA ILE A 486 1.83 -3.74 -9.31
C ILE A 486 0.62 -4.51 -9.84
N LEU A 487 -0.30 -4.90 -8.94
CA LEU A 487 -1.50 -5.69 -9.24
C LEU A 487 -2.80 -5.02 -8.77
N LEU A 488 -2.75 -3.74 -8.37
CA LEU A 488 -3.98 -2.99 -8.13
C LEU A 488 -4.91 -3.10 -9.34
N HIS A 489 -6.19 -3.31 -9.06
CA HIS A 489 -7.26 -3.56 -10.02
C HIS A 489 -7.16 -4.87 -10.82
N ASP A 490 -6.04 -5.58 -10.80
CA ASP A 490 -5.85 -6.86 -11.50
C ASP A 490 -6.45 -8.05 -10.72
N HIS A 491 -6.48 -9.22 -11.36
CA HIS A 491 -6.81 -10.49 -10.72
C HIS A 491 -5.66 -10.98 -9.84
N ASN A 492 -6.02 -11.72 -8.78
CA ASN A 492 -5.05 -12.30 -7.86
C ASN A 492 -4.13 -11.26 -7.21
N GLU A 493 -4.64 -10.05 -7.01
CA GLU A 493 -4.00 -9.02 -6.21
C GLU A 493 -3.55 -9.61 -4.87
N PHE A 494 -2.30 -9.36 -4.49
CA PHE A 494 -1.74 -9.86 -3.25
C PHE A 494 -0.75 -8.90 -2.63
N LEU A 495 -0.57 -9.03 -1.31
CA LEU A 495 0.56 -8.47 -0.59
C LEU A 495 1.20 -9.54 0.28
N ASN A 496 2.53 -9.62 0.25
CA ASN A 496 3.25 -10.56 1.11
C ASN A 496 3.21 -10.09 2.56
N LYS A 497 2.90 -10.99 3.50
CA LYS A 497 2.80 -10.68 4.93
C LYS A 497 4.08 -10.05 5.49
N VAL A 498 5.26 -10.42 4.99
CA VAL A 498 6.54 -9.86 5.43
C VAL A 498 6.65 -8.39 5.02
N GLU A 499 6.28 -8.06 3.78
CA GLU A 499 6.29 -6.67 3.30
C GLU A 499 5.21 -5.84 3.99
N TYR A 500 4.04 -6.42 4.24
CA TYR A 500 2.99 -5.80 5.05
C TYR A 500 3.49 -5.43 6.45
N LEU A 501 4.13 -6.35 7.17
CA LEU A 501 4.66 -6.10 8.53
C LEU A 501 5.82 -5.08 8.53
N LYS A 502 6.68 -5.09 7.51
CA LYS A 502 7.72 -4.07 7.33
C LYS A 502 7.11 -2.68 7.14
N GLY A 503 6.04 -2.58 6.35
CA GLY A 503 5.36 -1.31 6.12
C GLY A 503 4.78 -0.68 7.39
N ILE A 504 4.32 -1.49 8.35
CA ILE A 504 3.89 -1.00 9.67
C ILE A 504 5.06 -0.31 10.40
N ALA A 505 6.26 -0.90 10.38
CA ALA A 505 7.43 -0.30 11.01
C ALA A 505 7.88 1.00 10.33
N ILE A 506 7.71 1.09 9.00
CA ILE A 506 7.98 2.31 8.24
C ILE A 506 6.99 3.41 8.64
N TYR A 507 5.70 3.13 8.69
CA TYR A 507 4.71 4.11 9.15
C TYR A 507 4.88 4.49 10.61
N GLU A 508 5.34 3.58 11.49
CA GLU A 508 5.72 3.93 12.86
C GLU A 508 6.77 5.05 12.87
N SER A 509 7.80 4.93 12.03
CA SER A 509 8.85 5.94 11.87
C SER A 509 8.28 7.27 11.34
N ILE A 510 7.45 7.22 10.30
CA ILE A 510 6.87 8.42 9.67
C ILE A 510 5.94 9.15 10.64
N ILE A 511 4.98 8.44 11.25
CA ILE A 511 4.03 9.01 12.19
C ILE A 511 4.78 9.64 13.37
N LYS A 512 5.80 8.97 13.90
CA LYS A 512 6.61 9.51 15.00
C LYS A 512 7.32 10.79 14.62
N GLU A 513 7.96 10.85 13.44
CA GLU A 513 8.65 12.07 13.00
C GLU A 513 7.67 13.22 12.74
N PHE A 514 6.58 12.96 12.02
CA PHE A 514 5.56 13.97 11.71
C PHE A 514 4.86 14.50 12.97
N ALA A 515 4.58 13.63 13.94
CA ALA A 515 3.82 13.99 15.12
C ALA A 515 4.64 14.63 16.26
N THR A 516 5.98 14.58 16.22
CA THR A 516 6.86 15.17 17.25
C THR A 516 7.55 16.47 16.83
N TYR A 517 7.56 16.79 15.54
CA TYR A 517 8.29 17.96 15.08
C TYR A 517 7.70 19.28 15.57
N SER A 518 8.56 20.11 16.17
CA SER A 518 8.27 21.47 16.62
C SER A 518 9.27 22.43 15.97
N GLU A 519 8.81 23.49 15.31
CA GLU A 519 9.69 24.51 14.71
C GLU A 519 10.62 25.16 15.75
N SER A 520 10.22 25.17 17.03
CA SER A 520 11.02 25.68 18.16
C SER A 520 12.34 24.93 18.38
N THR A 521 12.52 23.72 17.84
CA THR A 521 13.79 22.97 17.98
C THR A 521 14.95 23.61 17.23
N LYS A 522 14.68 24.44 16.21
CA LYS A 522 15.71 25.27 15.56
C LYS A 522 16.26 26.37 16.48
N ASP A 523 15.42 26.96 17.33
CA ASP A 523 15.82 28.05 18.23
C ASP A 523 16.63 27.54 19.43
N GLU A 524 16.43 26.29 19.86
CA GLU A 524 17.22 25.69 20.93
C GLU A 524 18.59 25.18 20.42
N GLU A 525 18.66 24.55 19.24
CA GLU A 525 19.95 24.16 18.64
C GLU A 525 20.80 25.38 18.25
N SER A 526 20.20 26.44 17.70
CA SER A 526 20.94 27.68 17.37
C SER A 526 21.35 28.50 18.60
N ARG A 527 20.68 28.33 19.74
CA ARG A 527 21.11 28.91 21.03
C ARG A 527 22.14 28.08 21.76
N ALA A 528 22.26 26.78 21.46
CA ALA A 528 23.29 25.91 22.03
C ALA A 528 24.64 26.03 21.29
N GLU A 529 24.66 26.63 20.10
CA GLU A 529 25.86 26.92 19.31
C GLU A 529 26.39 28.36 19.49
N LEU A 530 25.79 29.15 20.36
CA LEU A 530 26.24 30.49 20.81
C LEU A 530 26.66 30.45 22.27
#